data_AF-A0A947KC57-F1
#
_entry.id   AF-A0A947KC57-F1
#
_cell.length_a   1.000
_cell.length_b   1.000
_cell.length_c   1.000
_cell.angle_alpha   90.00
_cell.angle_beta   90.00
_cell.angle_gamma   90.00
#
_symmetry.space_group_name_H-M   'P 1'
#
loop_
_entity.id
_entity.type
_entity.pdbx_description
1 polymer ?
#
loop_
_entity_poly.entity_id
_entity_poly.type
_entity_poly.pdbx_seq_one_letter_code
_entity_poly.pdbx_strand_id
1 'polypeptide(L)'
;MGLFTKIMLFTRTFPAIFIYFAVKEQTSTPIAAGIAATYTISYTLLAHKENQETKLDYAMVLFWLVGLVAMVLWQDTAIWLYNDHFTSILYFTFFLVAALSLTRNVEPFTIPFAKRNSAPEVWQTEPFLAINQTMSMIWTGLFLVAFMVSLFPSALFKIIVPIGLMILIGIPLNKKFPAYALRKHQTVPGTAPNSGKTPEDQTTVLPSNVESINQTDEQRQLQARRQGPIQKALIVLGSPRGRHGHTYRLLEKFMEGMAAGGIEQELILLSELTIKPCIGCFSCWVKTPGRCIHQDDMPHLLKKMRSADLIVYAQPLYTFSVPGIMKNFLDRSLPKLEPFLVERPDGSTRHPSRWRESNPERFLLFSVCGFPEISHFAPIVAMYRAMATSGGATIVGEILRTSSESLTFHERYQDRYDHLLASLHQAGRQVAEQGYVSPITEQQIAQPFHGNVDGFRQVANYSWETLLEYEEKKKTKAALPDREDYLRNQPRMLFGGMASKYNPLKAGTLQGVLQFEIIDRDDGQYFFDLSPGKCHLNRGQAARADLKIKTPWEVWRAISSGAISGTEAFQKGLYEAEGDLGLLLKMRAAMQ
;
A
#
# COMPACT_ATOMS: atom_id res chain seq x y z
N MET A 1 -11.30 -26.78 5.15
CA MET A 1 -11.34 -27.20 3.73
C MET A 1 -10.08 -27.99 3.38
N GLY A 2 -10.21 -29.26 3.00
CA GLY A 2 -9.08 -30.13 2.66
C GLY A 2 -8.37 -29.70 1.36
N LEU A 3 -7.12 -30.15 1.15
CA LEU A 3 -6.30 -29.80 -0.02
C LEU A 3 -6.99 -30.17 -1.34
N PHE A 4 -7.63 -31.34 -1.40
CA PHE A 4 -8.40 -31.79 -2.56
C PHE A 4 -9.56 -30.84 -2.91
N THR A 5 -10.33 -30.41 -1.91
CA THR A 5 -11.42 -29.44 -2.08
C THR A 5 -10.91 -28.10 -2.60
N LYS A 6 -9.75 -27.63 -2.11
CA LYS A 6 -9.09 -26.41 -2.62
C LYS A 6 -8.69 -26.52 -4.07
N ILE A 7 -8.13 -27.67 -4.49
CA ILE A 7 -7.71 -27.91 -5.87
C ILE A 7 -8.94 -27.93 -6.80
N MET A 8 -9.98 -28.69 -6.46
CA MET A 8 -11.22 -28.75 -7.25
C MET A 8 -11.89 -27.38 -7.40
N LEU A 9 -11.98 -26.58 -6.33
CA LEU A 9 -12.57 -25.24 -6.39
C LEU A 9 -11.71 -24.24 -7.17
N PHE A 10 -10.40 -24.48 -7.25
CA PHE A 10 -9.49 -23.70 -8.08
C PHE A 10 -9.66 -24.01 -9.58
N THR A 11 -9.83 -25.28 -9.94
CA THR A 11 -9.86 -25.73 -11.35
C THR A 11 -11.20 -25.50 -12.04
N ARG A 12 -12.32 -25.36 -11.32
CA ARG A 12 -13.67 -25.04 -11.86
C ARG A 12 -14.23 -26.13 -12.80
N THR A 13 -15.30 -25.82 -13.54
CA THR A 13 -15.97 -26.71 -14.51
C THR A 13 -15.24 -26.88 -15.83
N PHE A 14 -14.40 -25.91 -16.24
CA PHE A 14 -13.70 -25.91 -17.53
C PHE A 14 -12.77 -27.12 -17.81
N PRO A 15 -12.10 -27.76 -16.82
CA PRO A 15 -11.35 -28.99 -17.02
C PRO A 15 -12.17 -30.13 -17.64
N ALA A 16 -13.50 -30.13 -17.47
CA ALA A 16 -14.38 -31.11 -18.11
C ALA A 16 -14.22 -31.13 -19.63
N ILE A 17 -13.99 -29.96 -20.25
CA ILE A 17 -13.79 -29.84 -21.70
C ILE A 17 -12.48 -30.53 -22.12
N PHE A 18 -11.40 -30.29 -21.37
CA PHE A 18 -10.11 -30.94 -21.63
C PHE A 18 -10.17 -32.45 -21.38
N ILE A 19 -10.84 -32.86 -20.30
CA ILE A 19 -11.10 -34.28 -19.98
C ILE A 19 -11.86 -34.94 -21.14
N TYR A 20 -12.91 -34.30 -21.64
CA TYR A 20 -13.67 -34.81 -22.79
C TYR A 20 -12.77 -35.04 -24.00
N PHE A 21 -12.00 -34.04 -24.45
CA PHE A 21 -11.14 -34.21 -25.63
C PHE A 21 -10.03 -35.23 -25.41
N ALA A 22 -9.39 -35.26 -24.23
CA ALA A 22 -8.33 -36.22 -23.92
C ALA A 22 -8.84 -37.68 -23.87
N VAL A 23 -10.04 -37.90 -23.32
CA VAL A 23 -10.64 -39.23 -23.20
C VAL A 23 -11.28 -39.68 -24.51
N LYS A 24 -11.81 -38.75 -25.30
CA LYS A 24 -12.42 -39.03 -26.62
C LYS A 24 -11.41 -39.61 -27.61
N GLU A 25 -10.13 -39.25 -27.52
CA GLU A 25 -9.08 -39.88 -28.36
C GLU A 25 -8.94 -41.39 -28.12
N GLN A 26 -9.38 -41.88 -26.96
CA GLN A 26 -9.19 -43.27 -26.51
C GLN A 26 -10.50 -44.05 -26.40
N THR A 27 -11.65 -43.40 -26.54
CA THR A 27 -12.99 -43.98 -26.25
C THR A 27 -14.08 -43.38 -27.14
N SER A 28 -15.34 -43.82 -26.98
CA SER A 28 -16.47 -43.26 -27.73
C SER A 28 -16.93 -41.91 -27.17
N THR A 29 -17.52 -41.07 -28.04
CA THR A 29 -18.08 -39.76 -27.66
C THR A 29 -19.03 -39.81 -26.45
N PRO A 30 -19.97 -40.77 -26.35
CA PRO A 30 -20.84 -40.88 -25.17
C PRO A 30 -20.08 -41.18 -23.88
N ILE A 31 -19.04 -42.02 -23.92
CA ILE A 31 -18.22 -42.36 -22.74
C ILE A 31 -17.42 -41.14 -22.28
N ALA A 32 -16.76 -40.45 -23.21
CA ALA A 32 -16.02 -39.22 -22.91
C ALA A 32 -16.92 -38.12 -22.33
N ALA A 33 -18.12 -37.94 -22.91
CA ALA A 33 -19.12 -37.00 -22.40
C ALA A 33 -19.63 -37.39 -21.01
N GLY A 34 -19.80 -38.69 -20.73
CA GLY A 34 -20.21 -39.21 -19.41
C GLY A 34 -19.19 -38.92 -18.31
N ILE A 35 -17.90 -39.08 -18.63
CA ILE A 35 -16.81 -38.77 -17.68
C ILE A 35 -16.74 -37.26 -17.43
N ALA A 36 -16.85 -36.43 -18.47
CA ALA A 36 -16.90 -34.98 -18.34
C ALA A 36 -18.12 -34.50 -17.53
N ALA A 37 -19.29 -35.11 -17.74
CA ALA A 37 -20.51 -34.86 -16.97
C ALA A 37 -20.29 -35.18 -15.48
N THR A 38 -19.69 -36.33 -15.18
CA THR A 38 -19.43 -36.80 -13.81
C THR A 38 -18.49 -35.83 -13.07
N TYR A 39 -17.42 -35.38 -13.73
CA TYR A 39 -16.53 -34.36 -13.18
C TYR A 39 -17.28 -33.06 -12.90
N THR A 40 -18.05 -32.58 -13.88
CA THR A 40 -18.79 -31.32 -13.76
C THR A 40 -19.81 -31.36 -12.63
N ILE A 41 -20.59 -32.43 -12.51
CA ILE A 41 -21.57 -32.63 -11.42
C ILE A 41 -20.86 -32.66 -10.06
N SER A 42 -19.78 -33.43 -9.95
CA SER A 42 -19.01 -33.56 -8.71
C SER A 42 -18.45 -32.21 -8.25
N TYR A 43 -17.90 -31.42 -9.18
CA TYR A 43 -17.46 -30.05 -8.90
C TYR A 43 -18.64 -29.16 -8.50
N THR A 44 -19.76 -29.17 -9.22
CA THR A 44 -20.89 -28.27 -8.95
C THR A 44 -21.54 -28.57 -7.59
N LEU A 45 -21.65 -29.84 -7.20
CA LEU A 45 -22.12 -30.23 -5.86
C LEU A 45 -21.17 -29.72 -4.76
N LEU A 46 -19.86 -29.80 -5.00
CA LEU A 46 -18.86 -29.28 -4.07
C LEU A 46 -18.90 -27.75 -3.98
N ALA A 47 -19.05 -27.05 -5.11
CA ALA A 47 -19.17 -25.60 -5.16
C ALA A 47 -20.44 -25.13 -4.44
N HIS A 48 -21.56 -25.82 -4.62
CA HIS A 48 -22.82 -25.51 -3.94
C HIS A 48 -22.71 -25.68 -2.43
N LYS A 49 -22.05 -26.74 -1.96
CA LYS A 49 -21.81 -26.96 -0.52
C LYS A 49 -21.02 -25.79 0.13
N GLU A 50 -20.16 -25.14 -0.63
CA GLU A 50 -19.32 -24.03 -0.17
C GLU A 50 -19.90 -22.64 -0.54
N ASN A 51 -21.13 -22.57 -1.08
CA ASN A 51 -21.78 -21.35 -1.59
C ASN A 51 -20.91 -20.59 -2.62
N GLN A 52 -20.23 -21.32 -3.51
CA GLN A 52 -19.34 -20.79 -4.56
C GLN A 52 -19.78 -21.13 -5.98
N GLU A 53 -20.95 -21.75 -6.15
CA GLU A 53 -21.52 -22.11 -7.44
C GLU A 53 -21.82 -20.87 -8.29
N THR A 54 -21.82 -21.08 -9.61
CA THR A 54 -22.18 -20.04 -10.57
C THR A 54 -23.21 -20.59 -11.57
N LYS A 55 -23.95 -19.70 -12.23
CA LYS A 55 -24.90 -20.08 -13.28
C LYS A 55 -24.23 -20.80 -14.46
N LEU A 56 -22.96 -20.50 -14.73
CA LEU A 56 -22.17 -21.20 -15.75
C LEU A 56 -21.85 -22.64 -15.34
N ASP A 57 -21.73 -22.93 -14.04
CA ASP A 57 -21.49 -24.29 -13.56
C ASP A 57 -22.71 -25.19 -13.80
N TYR A 58 -23.91 -24.67 -13.51
CA TYR A 58 -25.16 -25.36 -13.87
C TYR A 58 -25.36 -25.47 -15.38
N ALA A 59 -24.96 -24.45 -16.15
CA ALA A 59 -25.01 -24.49 -17.61
C ALA A 59 -24.15 -25.63 -18.17
N MET A 60 -22.97 -25.86 -17.60
CA MET A 60 -22.09 -26.97 -17.96
C MET A 60 -22.68 -28.33 -17.59
N VAL A 61 -23.29 -28.47 -16.41
CA VAL A 61 -24.01 -29.70 -16.08
C VAL A 61 -25.11 -29.98 -17.10
N LEU A 62 -25.94 -28.97 -17.40
CA LEU A 62 -27.02 -29.11 -18.37
C LEU A 62 -26.50 -29.44 -19.78
N PHE A 63 -25.44 -28.77 -20.23
CA PHE A 63 -24.80 -29.01 -21.52
C PHE A 63 -24.40 -30.49 -21.70
N TRP A 64 -23.75 -31.07 -20.69
CA TRP A 64 -23.35 -32.48 -20.74
C TRP A 64 -24.55 -33.43 -20.66
N LEU A 65 -25.51 -33.17 -19.78
CA LEU A 65 -26.69 -34.04 -19.62
C LEU A 65 -27.59 -34.03 -20.86
N VAL A 66 -27.87 -32.87 -21.43
CA VAL A 66 -28.65 -32.74 -22.67
C VAL A 66 -27.92 -33.42 -23.82
N GLY A 67 -26.60 -33.25 -23.92
CA GLY A 67 -25.78 -33.95 -24.91
C GLY A 67 -25.88 -35.47 -24.79
N LEU A 68 -25.75 -36.01 -23.57
CA LEU A 68 -25.87 -37.45 -23.31
C LEU A 68 -27.25 -37.99 -23.67
N VAL A 69 -28.32 -37.31 -23.26
CA VAL A 69 -29.69 -37.71 -23.61
C VAL A 69 -29.89 -37.67 -25.13
N ALA A 70 -29.40 -36.62 -25.81
CA ALA A 70 -29.49 -36.52 -27.26
C ALA A 70 -28.72 -37.64 -27.98
N MET A 71 -27.57 -38.07 -27.45
CA MET A 71 -26.80 -39.21 -28.00
C MET A 71 -27.50 -40.56 -27.79
N VAL A 72 -28.41 -40.67 -26.82
CA VAL A 72 -29.24 -41.88 -26.64
C VAL A 72 -30.43 -41.86 -27.60
N LEU A 73 -31.08 -40.70 -27.75
CA LEU A 73 -32.31 -40.57 -28.54
C LEU A 73 -32.06 -40.44 -30.06
N TRP A 74 -30.96 -39.80 -30.44
CA TRP A 74 -30.59 -39.49 -31.83
C TRP A 74 -29.11 -39.79 -32.07
N GLN A 75 -28.73 -41.04 -31.87
CA GLN A 75 -27.34 -41.49 -31.80
C GLN A 75 -26.42 -40.90 -32.89
N ASP A 76 -26.71 -41.12 -34.16
CA ASP A 76 -25.82 -40.68 -35.25
C ASP A 76 -25.77 -39.15 -35.36
N THR A 77 -26.93 -38.49 -35.38
CA THR A 77 -27.05 -37.04 -35.54
C THR A 77 -26.43 -36.28 -34.36
N ALA A 78 -26.69 -36.72 -33.14
CA ALA A 78 -26.19 -36.06 -31.94
C ALA A 78 -24.69 -36.27 -31.77
N ILE A 79 -24.16 -37.47 -32.04
CA ILE A 79 -22.71 -37.74 -32.01
C ILE A 79 -22.01 -36.91 -33.08
N TRP A 80 -22.53 -36.85 -34.31
CA TRP A 80 -22.00 -36.01 -35.37
C TRP A 80 -21.97 -34.53 -34.95
N LEU A 81 -23.08 -34.01 -34.45
CA LEU A 81 -23.22 -32.62 -34.02
C LEU A 81 -22.23 -32.30 -32.89
N TYR A 82 -22.12 -33.17 -31.90
CA TYR A 82 -21.20 -32.99 -30.77
C TYR A 82 -19.74 -33.14 -31.16
N ASN A 83 -19.44 -33.87 -32.24
CA ASN A 83 -18.08 -34.03 -32.72
C ASN A 83 -17.62 -32.85 -33.59
N ASP A 84 -18.45 -32.40 -34.52
CA ASP A 84 -18.06 -31.37 -35.48
C ASP A 84 -18.38 -29.94 -35.01
N HIS A 85 -19.39 -29.79 -34.16
CA HIS A 85 -19.93 -28.51 -33.71
C HIS A 85 -19.86 -28.29 -32.19
N PHE A 86 -19.04 -29.07 -31.47
CA PHE A 86 -18.86 -28.96 -30.00
C PHE A 86 -18.76 -27.50 -29.52
N THR A 87 -17.81 -26.76 -30.09
CA THR A 87 -17.51 -25.38 -29.66
C THR A 87 -18.67 -24.43 -29.92
N SER A 88 -19.39 -24.62 -31.02
CA SER A 88 -20.57 -23.82 -31.34
C SER A 88 -21.70 -24.07 -30.34
N ILE A 89 -21.99 -25.34 -30.02
CA ILE A 89 -23.02 -25.68 -29.03
C ILE A 89 -22.63 -25.15 -27.65
N LEU A 90 -21.34 -25.21 -27.31
CA LEU A 90 -20.80 -24.69 -26.05
C LEU A 90 -21.00 -23.17 -25.93
N TYR A 91 -20.55 -22.39 -26.90
CA TYR A 91 -20.70 -20.93 -26.86
C TYR A 91 -22.15 -20.49 -26.99
N PHE A 92 -22.98 -21.23 -27.72
CA PHE A 92 -24.42 -20.99 -27.76
C PHE A 92 -25.05 -21.22 -26.38
N THR A 93 -24.62 -22.25 -25.65
CA THR A 93 -25.09 -22.49 -24.27
C THR A 93 -24.69 -21.34 -23.34
N PHE A 94 -23.44 -20.88 -23.40
CA PHE A 94 -22.99 -19.72 -22.61
C PHE A 94 -23.73 -18.43 -22.99
N PHE A 95 -23.99 -18.23 -24.28
CA PHE A 95 -24.80 -17.13 -24.77
C PHE A 95 -26.21 -17.17 -24.17
N LEU A 96 -26.91 -18.32 -24.20
CA LEU A 96 -28.25 -18.45 -23.65
C LEU A 96 -28.30 -18.13 -22.15
N VAL A 97 -27.33 -18.63 -21.37
CA VAL A 97 -27.28 -18.35 -19.92
C VAL A 97 -26.95 -16.89 -19.64
N ALA A 98 -26.01 -16.31 -20.39
CA ALA A 98 -25.67 -14.89 -20.26
C ALA A 98 -26.87 -14.00 -20.64
N ALA A 99 -27.57 -14.30 -21.74
CA ALA A 99 -28.75 -13.60 -22.21
C ALA A 99 -29.92 -13.73 -21.22
N LEU A 100 -30.18 -14.92 -20.70
CA LEU A 100 -31.24 -15.14 -19.71
C LEU A 100 -30.99 -14.34 -18.42
N SER A 101 -29.71 -14.16 -18.05
CA SER A 101 -29.33 -13.35 -16.88
C SER A 101 -29.55 -11.85 -17.04
N LEU A 102 -29.93 -11.37 -18.23
CA LEU A 102 -30.32 -9.98 -18.48
C LEU A 102 -31.82 -9.71 -18.27
N THR A 103 -32.61 -10.75 -18.00
CA THR A 103 -34.04 -10.58 -17.71
C THR A 103 -34.22 -9.94 -16.33
N ARG A 104 -35.26 -9.09 -16.17
CA ARG A 104 -35.45 -8.20 -15.00
C ARG A 104 -35.48 -8.91 -13.63
N ASN A 105 -35.70 -10.23 -13.59
CA ASN A 105 -35.85 -11.00 -12.36
C ASN A 105 -34.71 -12.00 -12.12
N VAL A 106 -33.64 -11.95 -12.92
CA VAL A 106 -32.53 -12.90 -12.84
C VAL A 106 -31.24 -12.14 -12.54
N GLU A 107 -30.55 -12.52 -11.46
CA GLU A 107 -29.26 -11.91 -11.10
C GLU A 107 -28.24 -12.05 -12.26
N PRO A 108 -27.57 -10.97 -12.70
CA PRO A 108 -26.53 -11.05 -13.72
C PRO A 108 -25.49 -12.12 -13.42
N PHE A 109 -25.14 -12.95 -14.40
CA PHE A 109 -24.25 -14.10 -14.19
C PHE A 109 -22.81 -13.68 -13.77
N THR A 110 -22.47 -12.40 -13.94
CA THR A 110 -21.18 -11.79 -13.57
C THR A 110 -21.08 -11.50 -12.06
N ILE A 111 -22.19 -11.38 -11.33
CA ILE A 111 -22.19 -11.00 -9.92
C ILE A 111 -21.42 -11.98 -9.02
N PRO A 112 -21.59 -13.32 -9.13
CA PRO A 112 -20.77 -14.25 -8.34
C PRO A 112 -19.26 -14.08 -8.54
N PHE A 113 -18.82 -13.63 -9.72
CA PHE A 113 -17.41 -13.34 -9.99
C PHE A 113 -16.98 -11.99 -9.40
N ALA A 114 -17.84 -10.98 -9.48
CA ALA A 114 -17.58 -9.65 -8.92
C ALA A 114 -17.53 -9.69 -7.38
N LYS A 115 -18.42 -10.45 -6.73
CA LYS A 115 -18.47 -10.62 -5.27
C LYS A 115 -17.14 -11.13 -4.69
N ARG A 116 -16.37 -11.91 -5.44
CA ARG A 116 -15.05 -12.43 -5.01
C ARG A 116 -13.95 -11.37 -4.93
N ASN A 117 -14.10 -10.27 -5.68
CA ASN A 117 -13.08 -9.23 -5.81
C ASN A 117 -13.58 -7.86 -5.31
N SER A 118 -14.73 -7.81 -4.64
CA SER A 118 -15.34 -6.57 -4.14
C SER A 118 -15.89 -6.80 -2.73
N ALA A 119 -15.85 -5.74 -1.93
CA ALA A 119 -16.26 -5.79 -0.53
C ALA A 119 -17.79 -6.03 -0.42
N PRO A 120 -18.28 -6.85 0.54
CA PRO A 120 -19.72 -7.18 0.66
C PRO A 120 -20.66 -5.98 0.70
N GLU A 121 -20.18 -4.86 1.20
CA GLU A 121 -20.91 -3.60 1.40
C GLU A 121 -21.32 -2.97 0.08
N VAL A 122 -20.60 -3.24 -1.02
CA VAL A 122 -20.93 -2.67 -2.33
C VAL A 122 -21.91 -3.53 -3.13
N TRP A 123 -22.18 -4.78 -2.74
CA TRP A 123 -22.90 -5.76 -3.57
C TRP A 123 -24.34 -5.40 -3.89
N GLN A 124 -24.97 -4.56 -3.05
CA GLN A 124 -26.35 -4.09 -3.23
C GLN A 124 -26.45 -2.66 -3.75
N THR A 125 -25.32 -2.02 -4.06
CA THR A 125 -25.33 -0.63 -4.54
C THR A 125 -25.78 -0.58 -6.00
N GLU A 126 -26.54 0.46 -6.37
CA GLU A 126 -26.97 0.65 -7.77
C GLU A 126 -25.78 0.66 -8.75
N PRO A 127 -24.63 1.33 -8.47
CA PRO A 127 -23.48 1.27 -9.36
C PRO A 127 -22.92 -0.15 -9.52
N PHE A 128 -22.87 -0.94 -8.45
CA PHE A 128 -22.39 -2.32 -8.53
C PHE A 128 -23.30 -3.19 -9.40
N LEU A 129 -24.62 -3.09 -9.20
CA LEU A 129 -25.59 -3.83 -10.01
C LEU A 129 -25.58 -3.37 -11.47
N ALA A 130 -25.52 -2.07 -11.73
CA ALA A 130 -25.46 -1.49 -13.08
C ALA A 130 -24.19 -1.88 -13.85
N ILE A 131 -23.04 -1.90 -13.17
CA ILE A 131 -21.77 -2.36 -13.75
C ILE A 131 -21.87 -3.84 -14.13
N ASN A 132 -22.38 -4.68 -13.23
CA ASN A 132 -22.51 -6.12 -13.49
C ASN A 132 -23.53 -6.43 -14.59
N GLN A 133 -24.64 -5.68 -14.66
CA GLN A 133 -25.58 -5.75 -15.79
C GLN A 133 -24.89 -5.39 -17.11
N THR A 134 -24.12 -4.31 -17.13
CA THR A 134 -23.39 -3.89 -18.34
C THR A 134 -22.33 -4.92 -18.75
N MET A 135 -21.60 -5.45 -17.77
CA MET A 135 -20.65 -6.53 -18.00
C MET A 135 -21.33 -7.79 -18.56
N SER A 136 -22.50 -8.16 -18.01
CA SER A 136 -23.27 -9.28 -18.55
C SER A 136 -23.72 -9.03 -19.98
N MET A 137 -24.12 -7.81 -20.35
CA MET A 137 -24.45 -7.48 -21.75
C MET A 137 -23.24 -7.66 -22.68
N ILE A 138 -22.07 -7.18 -22.26
CA ILE A 138 -20.85 -7.30 -23.06
C ILE A 138 -20.47 -8.77 -23.26
N TRP A 139 -20.53 -9.58 -22.20
CA TRP A 139 -20.24 -11.01 -22.30
C TRP A 139 -21.28 -11.77 -23.14
N THR A 140 -22.56 -11.42 -23.05
CA THR A 140 -23.60 -11.97 -23.93
C THR A 140 -23.25 -11.71 -25.40
N GLY A 141 -22.84 -10.48 -25.74
CA GLY A 141 -22.38 -10.14 -27.08
C GLY A 141 -21.13 -10.93 -27.50
N LEU A 142 -20.14 -11.05 -26.61
CA LEU A 142 -18.92 -11.82 -26.86
C LEU A 142 -19.20 -13.30 -27.11
N PHE A 143 -20.08 -13.93 -26.33
CA PHE A 143 -20.48 -15.33 -26.55
C PHE A 143 -21.27 -15.50 -27.85
N LEU A 144 -22.13 -14.55 -28.21
CA LEU A 144 -22.83 -14.57 -29.49
C LEU A 144 -21.85 -14.48 -30.66
N VAL A 145 -20.88 -13.57 -30.61
CA VAL A 145 -19.84 -13.45 -31.66
C VAL A 145 -18.99 -14.72 -31.71
N ALA A 146 -18.58 -15.26 -30.56
CA ALA A 146 -17.84 -16.52 -30.48
C ALA A 146 -18.61 -17.69 -31.12
N PHE A 147 -19.92 -17.79 -30.85
CA PHE A 147 -20.81 -18.76 -31.49
C PHE A 147 -20.89 -18.57 -33.00
N MET A 148 -21.15 -17.34 -33.47
CA MET A 148 -21.26 -17.05 -34.91
C MET A 148 -19.96 -17.36 -35.66
N VAL A 149 -18.82 -17.02 -35.07
CA VAL A 149 -17.50 -17.32 -35.64
C VAL A 149 -17.21 -18.81 -35.62
N SER A 150 -17.64 -19.55 -34.60
CA SER A 150 -17.39 -20.99 -34.54
C SER A 150 -18.22 -21.82 -35.54
N LEU A 151 -19.18 -21.21 -36.25
CA LEU A 151 -19.90 -21.85 -37.35
C LEU A 151 -19.06 -22.00 -38.63
N PHE A 152 -17.96 -21.26 -38.76
CA PHE A 152 -17.07 -21.38 -39.92
C PHE A 152 -16.28 -22.70 -39.88
N PRO A 153 -16.01 -23.34 -41.03
CA PRO A 153 -15.51 -24.71 -41.08
C PRO A 153 -14.05 -24.89 -40.61
N SER A 154 -13.22 -23.85 -40.62
CA SER A 154 -11.79 -23.99 -40.28
C SER A 154 -11.55 -24.10 -38.77
N ALA A 155 -10.53 -24.88 -38.37
CA ALA A 155 -10.10 -25.00 -36.97
C ALA A 155 -9.71 -23.65 -36.33
N LEU A 156 -9.19 -22.71 -37.14
CA LEU A 156 -8.89 -21.33 -36.72
C LEU A 156 -10.14 -20.64 -36.17
N PHE A 157 -11.25 -20.69 -36.91
CA PHE A 157 -12.51 -20.06 -36.50
C PHE A 157 -13.31 -20.89 -35.48
N LYS A 158 -13.21 -22.23 -35.51
CA LYS A 158 -13.90 -23.10 -34.55
C LYS A 158 -13.31 -23.01 -33.13
N ILE A 159 -12.01 -22.79 -32.98
CA ILE A 159 -11.32 -22.91 -31.68
C ILE A 159 -10.51 -21.66 -31.34
N ILE A 160 -9.57 -21.28 -32.22
CA ILE A 160 -8.55 -20.27 -31.89
C ILE A 160 -9.17 -18.88 -31.76
N VAL A 161 -9.98 -18.45 -32.72
CA VAL A 161 -10.58 -17.10 -32.71
C VAL A 161 -11.54 -16.91 -31.53
N PRO A 162 -12.48 -17.83 -31.22
CA PRO A 162 -13.31 -17.72 -30.03
C PRO A 162 -12.52 -17.62 -28.72
N ILE A 163 -11.49 -18.45 -28.53
CA ILE A 163 -10.62 -18.39 -27.35
C ILE A 163 -9.87 -17.05 -27.31
N GLY A 164 -9.35 -16.62 -28.46
CA GLY A 164 -8.69 -15.33 -28.63
C GLY A 164 -9.58 -14.15 -28.25
N LEU A 165 -10.86 -14.15 -28.63
CA LEU A 165 -11.83 -13.13 -28.22
C LEU A 165 -12.00 -13.09 -26.69
N MET A 166 -12.09 -14.25 -26.03
CA MET A 166 -12.22 -14.30 -24.56
C MET A 166 -10.95 -13.78 -23.85
N ILE A 167 -9.77 -14.14 -24.35
CA ILE A 167 -8.48 -13.78 -23.72
C ILE A 167 -8.12 -12.31 -24.01
N LEU A 168 -8.22 -11.87 -25.26
CA LEU A 168 -7.77 -10.55 -25.70
C LEU A 168 -8.76 -9.43 -25.38
N ILE A 169 -10.06 -9.74 -25.37
CA ILE A 169 -11.12 -8.74 -25.11
C ILE A 169 -11.73 -8.98 -23.72
N GLY A 170 -12.16 -10.20 -23.44
CA GLY A 170 -12.86 -10.54 -22.20
C GLY A 170 -12.04 -10.26 -20.92
N ILE A 171 -10.82 -10.79 -20.82
CA ILE A 171 -9.98 -10.63 -19.61
C ILE A 171 -9.61 -9.15 -19.34
N PRO A 172 -9.09 -8.36 -20.30
CA PRO A 172 -8.77 -6.96 -20.05
C PRO A 172 -10.00 -6.12 -19.67
N LEU A 173 -11.14 -6.38 -20.32
CA LEU A 173 -12.39 -5.69 -20.04
C LEU A 173 -12.86 -5.98 -18.61
N ASN A 174 -12.78 -7.23 -18.16
CA ASN A 174 -13.15 -7.63 -16.80
C ASN A 174 -12.25 -6.97 -15.72
N LYS A 175 -11.00 -6.66 -16.05
CA LYS A 175 -10.08 -5.95 -15.15
C LYS A 175 -10.26 -4.42 -15.15
N LYS A 176 -10.52 -3.81 -16.32
CA LYS A 176 -10.48 -2.35 -16.49
C LYS A 176 -11.86 -1.67 -16.44
N PHE A 177 -12.91 -2.34 -16.93
CA PHE A 177 -14.23 -1.72 -17.07
C PHE A 177 -14.89 -1.31 -15.76
N PRO A 178 -14.86 -2.11 -14.66
CA PRO A 178 -15.50 -1.71 -13.40
C PRO A 178 -14.93 -0.40 -12.82
N ALA A 179 -13.60 -0.24 -12.86
CA ALA A 179 -12.94 0.98 -12.39
C ALA A 179 -13.28 2.19 -13.27
N TYR A 180 -13.38 2.00 -14.60
CA TYR A 180 -13.80 3.05 -15.53
C TYR A 180 -15.26 3.47 -15.30
N ALA A 181 -16.16 2.51 -15.16
CA ALA A 181 -17.59 2.78 -14.95
C ALA A 181 -17.86 3.47 -13.60
N LEU A 182 -17.16 3.08 -12.52
CA LEU A 182 -17.24 3.76 -11.21
C LEU A 182 -16.82 5.22 -11.30
N ARG A 183 -15.72 5.53 -12.01
CA ARG A 183 -15.30 6.93 -12.26
C ARG A 183 -16.38 7.70 -13.01
N LYS A 184 -17.03 7.09 -14.01
CA LYS A 184 -18.10 7.71 -14.79
C LYS A 184 -19.34 8.03 -13.93
N HIS A 185 -19.72 7.13 -13.02
CA HIS A 185 -20.82 7.35 -12.07
C HIS A 185 -20.50 8.46 -11.05
N GLN A 186 -19.24 8.68 -10.70
CA GLN A 186 -18.81 9.80 -9.84
C GLN A 186 -18.73 11.15 -10.59
N THR A 187 -18.72 11.16 -11.92
CA THR A 187 -18.52 12.36 -12.75
C THR A 187 -19.78 12.95 -13.38
N VAL A 188 -20.99 12.46 -13.08
CA VAL A 188 -22.22 13.12 -13.58
C VAL A 188 -22.45 14.41 -12.79
N PRO A 189 -22.32 15.60 -13.40
CA PRO A 189 -22.63 16.85 -12.73
C PRO A 189 -24.14 17.08 -12.79
N GLY A 190 -24.78 17.25 -11.63
CA GLY A 190 -26.15 17.74 -11.57
C GLY A 190 -27.22 16.70 -11.23
N THR A 191 -27.12 16.13 -10.04
CA THR A 191 -28.31 15.88 -9.22
C THR A 191 -27.99 16.34 -7.80
N ALA A 192 -28.31 17.60 -7.51
CA ALA A 192 -28.44 18.05 -6.13
C ALA A 192 -29.46 17.14 -5.43
N PRO A 193 -29.22 16.69 -4.19
CA PRO A 193 -30.20 15.90 -3.47
C PRO A 193 -31.41 16.79 -3.19
N ASN A 194 -32.54 16.42 -3.80
CA ASN A 194 -33.79 17.11 -3.62
C ASN A 194 -34.21 17.00 -2.15
N SER A 195 -34.17 18.14 -1.47
CA SER A 195 -34.77 18.37 -0.17
C SER A 195 -36.29 18.17 -0.25
N GLY A 196 -36.86 17.34 0.63
CA GLY A 196 -38.28 17.41 0.93
C GLY A 196 -39.04 16.09 0.97
N LYS A 197 -38.72 15.25 1.95
CA LYS A 197 -39.64 14.62 2.91
C LYS A 197 -38.81 13.62 3.71
N THR A 198 -38.52 13.99 4.96
CA THR A 198 -37.92 13.15 5.99
C THR A 198 -38.66 11.82 6.14
N PRO A 199 -38.04 10.67 5.85
CA PRO A 199 -38.21 9.50 6.69
C PRO A 199 -37.30 9.73 7.90
N GLU A 200 -37.90 9.70 9.08
CA GLU A 200 -37.18 9.76 10.35
C GLU A 200 -35.99 8.79 10.35
N ASP A 201 -34.82 9.38 10.59
CA ASP A 201 -33.73 8.84 11.39
C ASP A 201 -33.46 7.34 11.30
N GLN A 202 -32.87 6.90 10.18
CA GLN A 202 -32.00 5.72 10.19
C GLN A 202 -30.74 6.05 9.39
N THR A 203 -29.89 6.89 9.97
CA THR A 203 -28.45 6.78 9.74
C THR A 203 -28.08 5.31 9.86
N THR A 204 -27.50 4.72 8.82
CA THR A 204 -26.77 3.46 8.95
C THR A 204 -25.55 3.74 9.82
N VAL A 205 -25.79 3.71 11.13
CA VAL A 205 -24.78 3.67 12.18
C VAL A 205 -23.89 2.49 11.84
N LEU A 206 -22.64 2.76 11.44
CA LEU A 206 -21.55 1.79 11.61
C LEU A 206 -21.78 1.15 12.99
N PRO A 207 -21.71 -0.19 13.17
CA PRO A 207 -21.91 -0.76 14.49
C PRO A 207 -21.13 0.10 15.49
N SER A 208 -21.82 0.60 16.51
CA SER A 208 -21.47 1.81 17.30
C SER A 208 -20.07 1.79 17.92
N ASN A 209 -19.39 0.65 17.86
CA ASN A 209 -18.04 0.39 18.32
C ASN A 209 -16.92 0.58 17.29
N VAL A 210 -17.20 0.81 16.00
CA VAL A 210 -16.14 1.11 15.00
C VAL A 210 -15.76 2.59 15.04
N GLU A 211 -16.74 3.48 15.26
CA GLU A 211 -16.48 4.90 15.50
C GLU A 211 -15.69 5.13 16.81
N SER A 212 -15.83 4.24 17.80
CA SER A 212 -15.11 4.33 19.09
C SER A 212 -13.60 4.06 19.00
N ILE A 213 -13.11 3.59 17.85
CA ILE A 213 -11.67 3.43 17.57
C ILE A 213 -11.02 4.80 17.29
N ASN A 214 -11.76 5.76 16.74
CA ASN A 214 -11.27 7.09 16.42
C ASN A 214 -11.58 8.07 17.55
N GLN A 215 -10.78 8.02 18.62
CA GLN A 215 -10.81 9.06 19.64
C GLN A 215 -10.45 10.41 19.00
N THR A 216 -11.25 11.44 19.27
CA THR A 216 -10.91 12.80 18.84
C THR A 216 -9.70 13.31 19.62
N ASP A 217 -8.95 14.26 19.05
CA ASP A 217 -7.82 14.88 19.74
C ASP A 217 -8.22 15.48 21.08
N GLU A 218 -9.43 16.04 21.16
CA GLU A 218 -9.99 16.59 22.39
C GLU A 218 -10.23 15.51 23.45
N GLN A 219 -10.74 14.34 23.06
CA GLN A 219 -10.91 13.20 23.96
C GLN A 219 -9.56 12.68 24.47
N ARG A 220 -8.55 12.58 23.60
CA ARG A 220 -7.17 12.19 23.97
C ARG A 220 -6.61 13.15 25.03
N GLN A 221 -6.75 14.46 24.78
CA GLN A 221 -6.26 15.52 25.68
C GLN A 221 -6.96 15.51 27.03
N LEU A 222 -8.29 15.39 27.04
CA LEU A 222 -9.07 15.36 28.28
C LEU A 222 -8.70 14.14 29.14
N GLN A 223 -8.52 12.97 28.53
CA GLN A 223 -8.06 11.78 29.23
C GLN A 223 -6.66 11.96 29.80
N ALA A 224 -5.71 12.43 28.99
CA ALA A 224 -4.33 12.65 29.42
C ALA A 224 -4.26 13.59 30.66
N ARG A 225 -5.01 14.69 30.64
CA ARG A 225 -5.10 15.65 31.76
C ARG A 225 -5.65 15.03 33.03
N ARG A 226 -6.66 14.15 32.93
CA ARG A 226 -7.27 13.48 34.10
C ARG A 226 -6.31 12.54 34.82
N GLN A 227 -5.34 11.97 34.10
CA GLN A 227 -4.39 11.02 34.68
C GLN A 227 -3.22 11.71 35.42
N GLY A 228 -3.13 13.04 35.37
CA GLY A 228 -2.04 13.80 36.00
C GLY A 228 -0.72 13.74 35.22
N PRO A 229 0.38 14.25 35.81
CA PRO A 229 1.67 14.35 35.13
C PRO A 229 2.32 12.99 34.87
N ILE A 230 3.19 12.94 33.86
CA ILE A 230 4.02 11.77 33.54
C ILE A 230 5.35 11.93 34.28
N GLN A 231 5.73 10.97 35.12
CA GLN A 231 7.02 11.03 35.84
C GLN A 231 8.04 10.07 35.21
N LYS A 232 7.60 8.89 34.77
CA LYS A 232 8.48 7.87 34.18
C LYS A 232 8.02 7.42 32.79
N ALA A 233 8.91 7.50 31.81
CA ALA A 233 8.68 7.01 30.45
C ALA A 233 9.60 5.83 30.10
N LEU A 234 9.01 4.77 29.56
CA LEU A 234 9.73 3.68 28.90
C LEU A 234 9.71 3.90 27.39
N ILE A 235 10.88 4.12 26.80
CA ILE A 235 11.03 4.33 25.37
C ILE A 235 11.46 3.02 24.72
N VAL A 236 10.59 2.46 23.88
CA VAL A 236 10.84 1.18 23.19
C VAL A 236 11.16 1.46 21.74
N LEU A 237 12.44 1.35 21.37
CA LEU A 237 12.91 1.48 20.00
C LEU A 237 12.87 0.12 19.29
N GLY A 238 11.91 -0.04 18.37
CA GLY A 238 11.74 -1.22 17.52
C GLY A 238 12.41 -1.12 16.15
N SER A 239 13.35 -0.19 15.95
CA SER A 239 14.15 -0.11 14.73
C SER A 239 15.19 -1.23 14.69
N PRO A 240 15.22 -2.09 13.66
CA PRO A 240 16.29 -3.09 13.52
C PRO A 240 17.68 -2.48 13.35
N ARG A 241 17.75 -1.20 12.95
CA ARG A 241 19.02 -0.46 12.81
C ARG A 241 19.52 0.14 14.14
N GLY A 242 18.80 -0.05 15.25
CA GLY A 242 19.15 0.52 16.55
C GLY A 242 19.42 2.03 16.47
N ARG A 243 20.55 2.45 17.07
CA ARG A 243 20.99 3.87 17.11
C ARG A 243 21.37 4.43 15.74
N HIS A 244 21.64 3.59 14.75
CA HIS A 244 22.02 4.01 13.40
C HIS A 244 20.79 4.30 12.50
N GLY A 245 19.56 4.07 13.00
CA GLY A 245 18.35 4.33 12.24
C GLY A 245 17.87 5.79 12.33
N HIS A 246 17.20 6.26 11.28
CA HIS A 246 16.55 7.58 11.27
C HIS A 246 15.53 7.76 12.40
N THR A 247 14.81 6.71 12.77
CA THR A 247 13.89 6.74 13.92
C THR A 247 14.61 7.15 15.20
N TYR A 248 15.79 6.58 15.50
CA TYR A 248 16.55 6.94 16.70
C TYR A 248 17.04 8.38 16.65
N ARG A 249 17.60 8.82 15.51
CA ARG A 249 18.10 10.20 15.34
C ARG A 249 17.04 11.26 15.65
N LEU A 250 15.77 11.00 15.30
CA LEU A 250 14.67 11.91 15.59
C LEU A 250 14.11 11.72 17.02
N LEU A 251 14.03 10.47 17.46
CA LEU A 251 13.59 10.11 18.81
C LEU A 251 14.47 10.74 19.89
N GLU A 252 15.78 10.81 19.65
CA GLU A 252 16.75 11.43 20.56
C GLU A 252 16.39 12.89 20.86
N LYS A 253 16.01 13.68 19.84
CA LYS A 253 15.55 15.06 20.05
C LYS A 253 14.24 15.16 20.83
N PHE A 254 13.33 14.22 20.61
CA PHE A 254 12.11 14.13 21.39
C PHE A 254 12.39 13.77 22.87
N MET A 255 13.33 12.84 23.11
CA MET A 255 13.78 12.46 24.46
C MET A 255 14.47 13.59 25.20
N GLU A 256 15.29 14.39 24.51
CA GLU A 256 15.89 15.62 25.08
C GLU A 256 14.80 16.57 25.61
N GLY A 257 13.72 16.76 24.84
CA GLY A 257 12.58 17.56 25.27
C GLY A 257 11.86 17.02 26.50
N MET A 258 11.65 15.69 26.57
CA MET A 258 11.07 15.06 27.76
C MET A 258 11.99 15.20 28.98
N ALA A 259 13.31 15.12 28.80
CA ALA A 259 14.29 15.22 29.88
C ALA A 259 14.34 16.65 30.44
N ALA A 260 14.27 17.65 29.57
CA ALA A 260 14.20 19.06 29.96
C ALA A 260 12.96 19.37 30.82
N GLY A 261 11.87 18.62 30.64
CA GLY A 261 10.66 18.70 31.47
C GLY A 261 10.68 17.83 32.74
N GLY A 262 11.77 17.14 33.03
CA GLY A 262 11.95 16.36 34.27
C GLY A 262 11.41 14.93 34.26
N ILE A 263 11.05 14.37 33.10
CA ILE A 263 10.63 12.95 33.01
C ILE A 263 11.85 12.03 33.16
N GLU A 264 11.77 11.06 34.09
CA GLU A 264 12.69 9.92 34.16
C GLU A 264 12.48 9.01 32.94
N GLN A 265 13.55 8.71 32.21
CA GLN A 265 13.47 7.99 30.94
C GLN A 265 14.33 6.74 30.94
N GLU A 266 13.79 5.67 30.38
CA GLU A 266 14.53 4.44 30.12
C GLU A 266 14.38 4.03 28.64
N LEU A 267 15.49 4.03 27.89
CA LEU A 267 15.53 3.63 26.49
C LEU A 267 15.85 2.13 26.36
N ILE A 268 15.00 1.41 25.64
CA ILE A 268 15.18 -0.01 25.28
C ILE A 268 15.38 -0.12 23.77
N LEU A 269 16.46 -0.78 23.36
CA LEU A 269 16.73 -1.11 21.97
C LEU A 269 16.35 -2.57 21.73
N LEU A 270 15.21 -2.81 21.05
CA LEU A 270 14.77 -4.18 20.77
C LEU A 270 15.74 -4.94 19.86
N SER A 271 16.58 -4.23 19.09
CA SER A 271 17.62 -4.85 18.26
C SER A 271 18.76 -5.49 19.06
N GLU A 272 18.90 -5.15 20.34
CA GLU A 272 19.93 -5.68 21.25
C GLU A 272 19.40 -6.78 22.17
N LEU A 273 18.11 -7.12 22.06
CA LEU A 273 17.45 -8.09 22.93
C LEU A 273 16.99 -9.33 22.16
N THR A 274 16.94 -10.45 22.88
CA THR A 274 16.33 -11.68 22.39
C THR A 274 14.90 -11.79 22.88
N ILE A 275 13.94 -11.67 21.95
CA ILE A 275 12.52 -11.89 22.21
C ILE A 275 12.02 -12.92 21.21
N LYS A 276 11.72 -14.13 21.70
CA LYS A 276 11.20 -15.20 20.85
C LYS A 276 9.77 -14.87 20.40
N PRO A 277 9.35 -15.28 19.18
CA PRO A 277 7.98 -15.11 18.73
C PRO A 277 6.98 -15.75 19.69
N CYS A 278 5.79 -15.15 19.83
CA CYS A 278 4.73 -15.75 20.61
C CYS A 278 4.20 -17.00 19.91
N ILE A 279 4.15 -18.13 20.63
CA ILE A 279 3.65 -19.41 20.10
C ILE A 279 2.15 -19.65 20.39
N GLY A 280 1.45 -18.68 20.98
CA GLY A 280 0.00 -18.79 21.24
C GLY A 280 -0.40 -19.89 22.23
N CYS A 281 0.49 -20.31 23.13
CA CYS A 281 0.21 -21.41 24.07
C CYS A 281 -0.70 -21.03 25.25
N PHE A 282 -1.00 -19.75 25.44
CA PHE A 282 -1.79 -19.18 26.54
C PHE A 282 -1.37 -19.57 27.97
N SER A 283 -0.19 -20.14 28.16
CA SER A 283 0.29 -20.53 29.50
C SER A 283 0.40 -19.33 30.44
N CYS A 284 0.65 -18.12 29.92
CA CYS A 284 0.66 -16.88 30.70
C CYS A 284 -0.72 -16.42 31.20
N TRP A 285 -1.79 -17.06 30.75
CA TRP A 285 -3.13 -16.87 31.27
C TRP A 285 -3.55 -18.01 32.19
N VAL A 286 -3.29 -19.27 31.79
CA VAL A 286 -3.89 -20.43 32.47
C VAL A 286 -2.95 -21.22 33.38
N LYS A 287 -1.63 -21.24 33.11
CA LYS A 287 -0.66 -22.03 33.91
C LYS A 287 0.14 -21.15 34.87
N THR A 288 0.62 -20.02 34.37
CA THR A 288 1.42 -19.05 35.10
C THR A 288 0.86 -17.65 34.85
N PRO A 289 -0.28 -17.28 35.48
CA PRO A 289 -0.95 -16.01 35.24
C PRO A 289 0.01 -14.82 35.32
N GLY A 290 0.07 -14.02 34.25
CA GLY A 290 0.94 -12.85 34.15
C GLY A 290 2.42 -13.13 33.86
N ARG A 291 2.83 -14.40 33.71
CA ARG A 291 4.22 -14.79 33.41
C ARG A 291 4.28 -15.73 32.21
N CYS A 292 5.16 -15.44 31.26
CA CYS A 292 5.37 -16.34 30.13
C CYS A 292 6.36 -17.49 30.44
N ILE A 293 6.24 -18.58 29.69
CA ILE A 293 7.13 -19.75 29.71
C ILE A 293 8.49 -19.51 29.04
N HIS A 294 8.59 -18.56 28.11
CA HIS A 294 9.86 -18.27 27.45
C HIS A 294 10.83 -17.62 28.45
N GLN A 295 12.04 -18.17 28.51
CA GLN A 295 13.17 -17.64 29.25
C GLN A 295 14.03 -16.81 28.30
N ASP A 296 13.54 -15.61 28.00
CA ASP A 296 14.17 -14.61 27.14
C ASP A 296 14.09 -13.23 27.82
N ASP A 297 14.34 -12.11 27.12
CA ASP A 297 14.39 -10.79 27.76
C ASP A 297 13.01 -10.21 28.14
N MET A 298 11.92 -10.80 27.61
CA MET A 298 10.57 -10.25 27.79
C MET A 298 10.10 -10.13 29.25
N PRO A 299 10.37 -11.08 30.17
CA PRO A 299 9.97 -10.95 31.58
C PRO A 299 10.52 -9.70 32.27
N HIS A 300 11.73 -9.25 31.90
CA HIS A 300 12.30 -8.00 32.42
C HIS A 300 11.57 -6.79 31.83
N LEU A 301 11.32 -6.81 30.53
CA LEU A 301 10.58 -5.74 29.86
C LEU A 301 9.16 -5.57 30.41
N LEU A 302 8.45 -6.66 30.73
CA LEU A 302 7.14 -6.60 31.37
C LEU A 302 7.19 -5.87 32.72
N LYS A 303 8.24 -6.06 33.53
CA LYS A 303 8.40 -5.31 34.78
C LYS A 303 8.58 -3.81 34.53
N LYS A 304 9.38 -3.45 33.52
CA LYS A 304 9.58 -2.05 33.12
C LYS A 304 8.29 -1.40 32.64
N MET A 305 7.54 -2.09 31.76
CA MET A 305 6.23 -1.64 31.29
C MET A 305 5.28 -1.38 32.46
N ARG A 306 5.23 -2.29 33.44
CA ARG A 306 4.39 -2.14 34.64
C ARG A 306 4.75 -0.91 35.47
N SER A 307 6.03 -0.52 35.51
CA SER A 307 6.51 0.62 36.30
C SER A 307 6.41 1.98 35.60
N ALA A 308 6.17 2.01 34.28
CA ALA A 308 6.18 3.25 33.51
C ALA A 308 4.81 3.95 33.51
N ASP A 309 4.81 5.28 33.52
CA ASP A 309 3.59 6.09 33.34
C ASP A 309 3.23 6.27 31.87
N LEU A 310 4.24 6.22 31.01
CA LEU A 310 4.18 6.34 29.56
C LEU A 310 5.04 5.26 28.90
N ILE A 311 4.50 4.63 27.84
CA ILE A 311 5.28 3.81 26.92
C ILE A 311 5.32 4.51 25.55
N VAL A 312 6.53 4.85 25.10
CA VAL A 312 6.77 5.39 23.75
C VAL A 312 7.12 4.23 22.82
N TYR A 313 6.28 3.95 21.84
CA TYR A 313 6.55 2.94 20.82
C TYR A 313 7.18 3.60 19.61
N ALA A 314 8.51 3.55 19.53
CA ALA A 314 9.29 4.18 18.48
C ALA A 314 9.74 3.17 17.41
N GLN A 315 9.41 3.41 16.15
CA GLN A 315 9.72 2.47 15.08
C GLN A 315 9.75 3.09 13.68
N PRO A 316 10.44 2.46 12.71
CA PRO A 316 10.20 2.72 11.31
C PRO A 316 8.91 2.03 10.82
N LEU A 317 8.30 2.57 9.77
CA LEU A 317 7.17 1.95 9.07
C LEU A 317 7.66 0.89 8.08
N TYR A 318 7.52 -0.38 8.43
CA TYR A 318 7.90 -1.51 7.55
C TYR A 318 6.64 -2.24 7.10
N THR A 319 6.50 -2.43 5.78
CA THR A 319 5.32 -3.08 5.16
C THR A 319 3.99 -2.53 5.69
N PHE A 320 3.89 -1.20 5.82
CA PHE A 320 2.72 -0.49 6.36
C PHE A 320 2.35 -0.87 7.81
N SER A 321 3.28 -1.43 8.56
CA SER A 321 3.10 -1.86 9.95
C SER A 321 4.40 -1.68 10.75
N VAL A 322 4.49 -2.38 11.87
CA VAL A 322 5.64 -2.43 12.77
C VAL A 322 6.72 -3.40 12.26
N PRO A 323 8.02 -3.19 12.56
CA PRO A 323 9.05 -4.18 12.28
C PRO A 323 8.84 -5.48 13.07
N GLY A 324 9.35 -6.61 12.55
CA GLY A 324 9.17 -7.92 13.19
C GLY A 324 9.60 -7.98 14.66
N ILE A 325 10.70 -7.30 15.03
CA ILE A 325 11.16 -7.23 16.43
C ILE A 325 10.17 -6.48 17.34
N MET A 326 9.52 -5.42 16.83
CA MET A 326 8.46 -4.73 17.56
C MET A 326 7.20 -5.60 17.62
N LYS A 327 6.85 -6.31 16.54
CA LYS A 327 5.70 -7.22 16.55
C LYS A 327 5.84 -8.32 17.59
N ASN A 328 7.04 -8.91 17.71
CA ASN A 328 7.35 -9.89 18.74
C ASN A 328 7.16 -9.29 20.14
N PHE A 329 7.71 -8.09 20.40
CA PHE A 329 7.51 -7.40 21.68
C PHE A 329 6.01 -7.17 22.00
N LEU A 330 5.23 -6.67 21.04
CA LEU A 330 3.79 -6.44 21.19
C LEU A 330 3.03 -7.74 21.47
N ASP A 331 3.23 -8.79 20.67
CA ASP A 331 2.54 -10.08 20.82
C ASP A 331 2.89 -10.77 22.14
N ARG A 332 4.13 -10.60 22.60
CA ARG A 332 4.62 -11.16 23.85
C ARG A 332 4.18 -10.35 25.07
N SER A 333 3.46 -9.23 24.88
CA SER A 333 2.90 -8.39 25.95
C SER A 333 1.54 -8.86 26.48
N LEU A 334 0.98 -9.94 25.93
CA LEU A 334 -0.26 -10.57 26.41
C LEU A 334 -0.34 -10.81 27.95
N PRO A 335 0.77 -11.13 28.68
CA PRO A 335 0.70 -11.34 30.13
C PRO A 335 0.18 -10.13 30.94
N LYS A 336 0.15 -8.93 30.33
CA LYS A 336 -0.46 -7.72 30.91
C LYS A 336 -1.98 -7.81 31.07
N LEU A 337 -2.63 -8.74 30.37
CA LEU A 337 -4.07 -8.85 30.29
C LEU A 337 -4.60 -10.07 31.06
N GLU A 338 -5.83 -9.98 31.53
CA GLU A 338 -6.63 -11.11 32.02
C GLU A 338 -7.29 -11.86 30.85
N PRO A 339 -7.52 -13.18 30.96
CA PRO A 339 -8.15 -13.97 29.88
C PRO A 339 -9.64 -13.72 29.72
N PHE A 340 -10.28 -13.00 30.66
CA PHE A 340 -11.72 -12.79 30.67
C PHE A 340 -12.14 -11.76 29.62
N LEU A 341 -13.39 -11.86 29.17
CA LEU A 341 -14.02 -10.91 28.28
C LEU A 341 -15.00 -10.06 29.08
N VAL A 342 -14.84 -8.74 29.01
CA VAL A 342 -15.74 -7.78 29.67
C VAL A 342 -16.25 -6.77 28.65
N GLU A 343 -17.48 -6.32 28.87
CA GLU A 343 -18.09 -5.27 28.07
C GLU A 343 -17.48 -3.90 28.43
N ARG A 344 -17.32 -3.05 27.42
CA ARG A 344 -16.90 -1.65 27.55
C ARG A 344 -18.11 -0.73 27.56
N PRO A 345 -17.95 0.54 28.01
CA PRO A 345 -19.05 1.51 27.98
C PRO A 345 -19.66 1.76 26.59
N ASP A 346 -18.94 1.46 25.51
CA ASP A 346 -19.40 1.57 24.12
C ASP A 346 -20.04 0.27 23.57
N GLY A 347 -20.26 -0.73 24.43
CA GLY A 347 -20.81 -2.05 24.07
C GLY A 347 -19.80 -3.02 23.44
N SER A 348 -18.53 -2.62 23.27
CA SER A 348 -17.51 -3.49 22.68
C SER A 348 -16.81 -4.38 23.72
N THR A 349 -16.23 -5.50 23.27
CA THR A 349 -15.58 -6.47 24.15
C THR A 349 -14.10 -6.16 24.34
N ARG A 350 -13.58 -6.33 25.57
CA ARG A 350 -12.14 -6.29 25.86
C ARG A 350 -11.68 -7.33 26.87
N HIS A 351 -10.37 -7.51 26.91
CA HIS A 351 -9.69 -8.13 28.05
C HIS A 351 -9.36 -7.08 29.12
N PRO A 352 -9.71 -7.31 30.40
CA PRO A 352 -9.25 -6.46 31.50
C PRO A 352 -7.72 -6.43 31.59
N SER A 353 -7.18 -5.30 32.04
CA SER A 353 -5.76 -5.22 32.39
C SER A 353 -5.50 -5.89 33.73
N ARG A 354 -4.46 -6.72 33.82
CA ARG A 354 -3.99 -7.37 35.05
C ARG A 354 -3.34 -6.40 36.03
N TRP A 355 -2.83 -5.27 35.56
CA TRP A 355 -1.96 -4.39 36.37
C TRP A 355 -2.64 -3.12 36.85
N ARG A 356 -3.45 -2.48 36.01
CA ARG A 356 -4.02 -1.16 36.30
C ARG A 356 -5.47 -1.03 35.85
N GLU A 357 -6.42 -1.39 36.70
CA GLU A 357 -7.84 -1.15 36.44
C GLU A 357 -8.24 0.33 36.60
N SER A 358 -7.63 1.05 37.56
CA SER A 358 -7.98 2.43 37.89
C SER A 358 -7.09 3.52 37.27
N ASN A 359 -5.93 3.16 36.71
CA ASN A 359 -5.02 4.10 36.04
C ASN A 359 -4.50 3.55 34.70
N PRO A 360 -5.18 3.83 33.58
CA PRO A 360 -4.86 3.19 32.30
C PRO A 360 -3.44 3.52 31.79
N GLU A 361 -2.84 2.60 31.03
CA GLU A 361 -1.54 2.85 30.39
C GLU A 361 -1.63 4.07 29.46
N ARG A 362 -0.55 4.85 29.36
CA ARG A 362 -0.41 5.90 28.34
C ARG A 362 0.55 5.45 27.26
N PHE A 363 0.17 5.67 25.99
CA PHE A 363 0.99 5.32 24.84
C PHE A 363 1.31 6.54 23.99
N LEU A 364 2.52 6.59 23.44
CA LEU A 364 2.86 7.49 22.35
C LEU A 364 3.34 6.68 21.16
N LEU A 365 2.76 6.93 19.99
CA LEU A 365 3.22 6.37 18.73
C LEU A 365 4.28 7.30 18.13
N PHE A 366 5.48 6.78 17.91
CA PHE A 366 6.55 7.50 17.20
C PHE A 366 6.94 6.68 15.97
N SER A 367 6.50 7.10 14.79
CA SER A 367 6.70 6.34 13.55
C SER A 367 7.33 7.17 12.44
N VAL A 368 8.30 6.58 11.76
CA VAL A 368 9.10 7.24 10.72
C VAL A 368 9.07 6.40 9.43
N CYS A 369 8.85 7.00 8.26
CA CYS A 369 8.80 6.28 6.99
C CYS A 369 9.63 6.95 5.90
N GLY A 370 9.96 6.19 4.85
CA GLY A 370 10.68 6.69 3.68
C GLY A 370 9.78 7.42 2.68
N PHE A 371 8.48 7.12 2.66
CA PHE A 371 7.54 7.73 1.72
C PHE A 371 7.25 9.20 2.03
N PRO A 372 6.90 10.02 1.02
CA PRO A 372 6.56 11.43 1.23
C PRO A 372 5.12 11.63 1.74
N GLU A 373 4.21 10.70 1.51
CA GLU A 373 2.80 10.81 1.91
C GLU A 373 2.55 10.33 3.35
N ILE A 374 1.86 11.15 4.14
CA ILE A 374 1.48 10.81 5.52
C ILE A 374 0.46 9.65 5.59
N SER A 375 -0.32 9.44 4.51
CA SER A 375 -1.36 8.41 4.44
C SER A 375 -0.82 6.99 4.61
N HIS A 376 0.47 6.76 4.36
CA HIS A 376 1.10 5.45 4.58
C HIS A 376 1.11 5.00 6.04
N PHE A 377 0.95 5.94 6.99
CA PHE A 377 0.82 5.61 8.41
C PHE A 377 -0.59 5.16 8.81
N ALA A 378 -1.59 5.28 7.94
CA ALA A 378 -2.98 4.97 8.32
C ALA A 378 -3.15 3.57 8.94
N PRO A 379 -2.54 2.48 8.42
CA PRO A 379 -2.71 1.16 9.02
C PRO A 379 -2.02 1.01 10.39
N ILE A 380 -0.83 1.59 10.58
CA ILE A 380 -0.13 1.52 11.86
C ILE A 380 -0.84 2.37 12.92
N VAL A 381 -1.35 3.55 12.55
CA VAL A 381 -2.18 4.40 13.43
C VAL A 381 -3.44 3.65 13.85
N ALA A 382 -4.16 3.05 12.89
CA ALA A 382 -5.35 2.25 13.18
C ALA A 382 -5.03 1.08 14.13
N MET A 383 -3.89 0.39 13.93
CA MET A 383 -3.45 -0.69 14.81
C MET A 383 -3.21 -0.21 16.25
N TYR A 384 -2.50 0.91 16.44
CA TYR A 384 -2.23 1.45 17.77
C TYR A 384 -3.49 2.01 18.44
N ARG A 385 -4.39 2.64 17.68
CA ARG A 385 -5.70 3.08 18.17
C ARG A 385 -6.56 1.91 18.60
N ALA A 386 -6.62 0.83 17.82
CA ALA A 386 -7.31 -0.39 18.22
C ALA A 386 -6.71 -0.99 19.50
N MET A 387 -5.37 -1.05 19.62
CA MET A 387 -4.70 -1.52 20.83
C MET A 387 -5.02 -0.64 22.05
N ALA A 388 -5.00 0.68 21.88
CA ALA A 388 -5.31 1.63 22.94
C ALA A 388 -6.77 1.53 23.37
N THR A 389 -7.70 1.56 22.41
CA THR A 389 -9.14 1.37 22.64
C THR A 389 -9.35 0.05 23.35
N SER A 390 -8.99 -1.11 22.80
CA SER A 390 -9.21 -2.41 23.46
C SER A 390 -8.55 -2.51 24.84
N GLY A 391 -7.32 -2.04 25.01
CA GLY A 391 -6.59 -2.06 26.28
C GLY A 391 -7.08 -1.02 27.31
N GLY A 392 -7.91 -0.08 26.90
CA GLY A 392 -8.31 1.07 27.73
C GLY A 392 -7.21 2.11 27.94
N ALA A 393 -6.14 2.07 27.14
CA ALA A 393 -5.02 3.00 27.22
C ALA A 393 -5.33 4.35 26.56
N THR A 394 -4.62 5.40 26.96
CA THR A 394 -4.73 6.74 26.38
C THR A 394 -3.55 7.01 25.45
N ILE A 395 -3.84 7.38 24.19
CA ILE A 395 -2.81 7.82 23.25
C ILE A 395 -2.50 9.30 23.51
N VAL A 396 -1.29 9.59 23.99
CA VAL A 396 -0.86 10.95 24.33
C VAL A 396 -0.14 11.67 23.19
N GLY A 397 0.15 10.98 22.09
CA GLY A 397 0.75 11.58 20.91
C GLY A 397 0.92 10.59 19.75
N GLU A 398 0.81 11.11 18.53
CA GLU A 398 1.06 10.43 17.27
C GLU A 398 2.12 11.20 16.47
N ILE A 399 3.39 10.94 16.77
CA ILE A 399 4.53 11.55 16.09
C ILE A 399 4.82 10.77 14.81
N LEU A 400 4.42 11.33 13.67
CA LEU A 400 4.53 10.70 12.36
C LEU A 400 5.45 11.50 11.44
N ARG A 401 6.51 10.87 10.93
CA ARG A 401 7.52 11.55 10.10
C ARG A 401 7.74 10.86 8.75
N THR A 402 7.39 11.57 7.68
CA THR A 402 7.61 11.16 6.28
C THR A 402 9.03 11.48 5.80
N SER A 403 9.39 10.96 4.62
CA SER A 403 10.61 11.34 3.89
C SER A 403 11.91 11.20 4.69
N SER A 404 12.03 10.17 5.50
CA SER A 404 13.20 9.98 6.36
C SER A 404 14.52 9.83 5.60
N GLU A 405 14.50 9.32 4.38
CA GLU A 405 15.71 9.25 3.52
C GLU A 405 16.30 10.63 3.21
N SER A 406 15.47 11.69 3.24
CA SER A 406 15.96 13.07 3.07
C SER A 406 16.78 13.58 4.27
N LEU A 407 16.69 12.94 5.44
CA LEU A 407 17.49 13.29 6.62
C LEU A 407 18.98 13.05 6.37
N THR A 408 19.32 12.13 5.47
CA THR A 408 20.69 11.93 4.99
C THR A 408 21.21 13.23 4.36
N PHE A 409 20.36 13.93 3.60
CA PHE A 409 20.70 15.17 2.89
C PHE A 409 20.17 16.44 3.60
N HIS A 410 20.06 16.40 4.94
CA HIS A 410 19.46 17.47 5.74
C HIS A 410 20.09 18.87 5.50
N GLU A 411 21.39 18.96 5.23
CA GLU A 411 22.09 20.20 4.86
C GLU A 411 21.40 20.94 3.69
N ARG A 412 20.75 20.20 2.78
CA ARG A 412 20.01 20.79 1.65
C ARG A 412 18.71 21.47 2.08
N TYR A 413 18.25 21.23 3.30
CA TYR A 413 16.98 21.67 3.87
C TYR A 413 17.15 22.23 5.29
N GLN A 414 18.31 22.84 5.58
CA GLN A 414 18.76 23.20 6.94
C GLN A 414 17.65 23.85 7.79
N ASP A 415 17.03 24.94 7.33
CA ASP A 415 15.98 25.65 8.08
C ASP A 415 14.79 24.74 8.45
N ARG A 416 14.35 23.88 7.52
CA ARG A 416 13.26 22.94 7.77
C ARG A 416 13.67 21.80 8.68
N TYR A 417 14.93 21.36 8.57
CA TYR A 417 15.49 20.35 9.45
C TYR A 417 15.59 20.88 10.89
N ASP A 418 16.08 22.10 11.09
CA ASP A 418 16.17 22.74 12.41
C ASP A 418 14.79 22.96 13.02
N HIS A 419 13.81 23.39 12.21
CA HIS A 419 12.42 23.49 12.64
C HIS A 419 11.82 22.14 13.05
N LEU A 420 12.12 21.06 12.32
CA LEU A 420 11.71 19.70 12.69
C LEU A 420 12.30 19.29 14.05
N LEU A 421 13.61 19.50 14.26
CA LEU A 421 14.26 19.15 15.53
C LEU A 421 13.69 19.96 16.70
N ALA A 422 13.45 21.25 16.50
CA ALA A 422 12.81 22.11 17.50
C ALA A 422 11.38 21.64 17.82
N SER A 423 10.61 21.22 16.81
CA SER A 423 9.25 20.71 17.00
C SER A 423 9.24 19.36 17.74
N LEU A 424 10.21 18.47 17.47
CA LEU A 424 10.38 17.21 18.21
C LEU A 424 10.75 17.47 19.68
N HIS A 425 11.69 18.39 19.93
CA HIS A 425 12.03 18.80 21.29
C HIS A 425 10.81 19.41 22.01
N GLN A 426 10.05 20.26 21.32
CA GLN A 426 8.82 20.85 21.86
C GLN A 426 7.77 19.77 22.19
N ALA A 427 7.58 18.76 21.34
CA ALA A 427 6.68 17.65 21.62
C ALA A 427 7.11 16.90 22.89
N GLY A 428 8.41 16.69 23.09
CA GLY A 428 8.94 16.10 24.32
C GLY A 428 8.60 16.91 25.56
N ARG A 429 8.79 18.24 25.51
CA ARG A 429 8.41 19.15 26.61
C ARG A 429 6.92 19.09 26.91
N GLN A 430 6.09 19.10 25.87
CA GLN A 430 4.63 19.01 26.02
C GLN A 430 4.20 17.72 26.74
N VAL A 431 4.84 16.59 26.46
CA VAL A 431 4.55 15.35 27.21
C VAL A 431 4.85 15.52 28.71
N ALA A 432 5.92 16.23 29.08
CA ALA A 432 6.26 16.49 30.47
C ALA A 432 5.33 17.51 31.15
N GLU A 433 5.09 18.64 30.49
CA GLU A 433 4.39 19.79 31.08
C GLU A 433 2.87 19.60 31.13
N GLN A 434 2.30 18.99 30.09
CA GLN A 434 0.84 18.86 29.93
C GLN A 434 0.35 17.41 29.77
N GLY A 435 1.26 16.44 29.66
CA GLY A 435 0.92 15.01 29.56
C GLY A 435 0.56 14.52 28.16
N TYR A 436 0.62 15.37 27.13
CA TYR A 436 0.29 15.04 25.73
C TYR A 436 1.00 15.94 24.72
N VAL A 437 1.11 15.51 23.47
CA VAL A 437 1.59 16.32 22.34
C VAL A 437 0.42 17.03 21.69
N SER A 438 0.53 18.34 21.47
CA SER A 438 -0.56 19.11 20.85
C SER A 438 -0.72 18.76 19.36
N PRO A 439 -1.95 18.82 18.80
CA PRO A 439 -2.17 18.57 17.37
C PRO A 439 -1.37 19.50 16.45
N ILE A 440 -1.17 20.75 16.87
CA ILE A 440 -0.35 21.73 16.12
C ILE A 440 1.10 21.24 16.03
N THR A 441 1.66 20.74 17.13
CA THR A 441 3.02 20.20 17.16
C THR A 441 3.13 18.89 16.38
N GLU A 442 2.14 17.99 16.45
CA GLU A 442 2.06 16.79 15.61
C GLU A 442 2.08 17.17 14.11
N GLN A 443 1.28 18.19 13.73
CA GLN A 443 1.21 18.69 12.36
C GLN A 443 2.51 19.34 11.89
N GLN A 444 3.21 20.09 12.75
CA GLN A 444 4.52 20.69 12.45
C GLN A 444 5.56 19.61 12.19
N ILE A 445 5.60 18.55 13.00
CA ILE A 445 6.51 17.42 12.81
C ILE A 445 6.21 16.66 11.52
N ALA A 446 4.93 16.54 11.13
CA ALA A 446 4.50 15.82 9.94
C ALA A 446 4.78 16.56 8.62
N GLN A 447 5.15 17.84 8.64
CA GLN A 447 5.34 18.66 7.42
C GLN A 447 6.43 18.09 6.50
N PRO A 448 6.19 17.85 5.21
CA PRO A 448 7.20 17.33 4.29
C PRO A 448 8.35 18.32 4.08
N PHE A 449 9.57 17.80 3.88
CA PHE A 449 10.71 18.65 3.49
C PHE A 449 10.61 19.21 2.08
N HIS A 450 9.71 18.69 1.24
CA HIS A 450 9.61 19.00 -0.18
C HIS A 450 8.18 19.42 -0.51
N GLY A 451 8.03 20.51 -1.25
CA GLY A 451 6.74 20.90 -1.85
C GLY A 451 6.43 20.16 -3.15
N ASN A 452 7.42 19.47 -3.73
CA ASN A 452 7.32 18.75 -4.99
C ASN A 452 7.55 17.24 -4.77
N VAL A 453 6.46 16.48 -4.75
CA VAL A 453 6.49 15.02 -4.55
C VAL A 453 7.12 14.29 -5.73
N ASP A 454 6.93 14.76 -6.96
CA ASP A 454 7.51 14.13 -8.14
C ASP A 454 9.04 14.29 -8.16
N GLY A 455 9.53 15.47 -7.77
CA GLY A 455 10.96 15.70 -7.55
C GLY A 455 11.54 14.78 -6.48
N PHE A 456 10.83 14.56 -5.37
CA PHE A 456 11.24 13.60 -4.36
C PHE A 456 11.35 12.17 -4.92
N ARG A 457 10.34 11.71 -5.66
CA ARG A 457 10.33 10.37 -6.28
C ARG A 457 11.48 10.19 -7.27
N GLN A 458 11.77 11.21 -8.06
CA GLN A 458 12.89 11.18 -9.01
C GLN A 458 14.24 11.04 -8.29
N VAL A 459 14.50 11.83 -7.24
CA VAL A 459 15.72 11.72 -6.43
C VAL A 459 15.83 10.37 -5.75
N ALA A 460 14.71 9.85 -5.22
CA ALA A 460 14.67 8.53 -4.60
C ALA A 460 15.05 7.43 -5.62
N ASN A 461 14.54 7.50 -6.85
CA ASN A 461 14.90 6.54 -7.90
C ASN A 461 16.38 6.61 -8.25
N TYR A 462 16.96 7.82 -8.40
CA TYR A 462 18.40 7.97 -8.62
C TYR A 462 19.24 7.42 -7.48
N SER A 463 18.76 7.54 -6.24
CA SER A 463 19.41 6.94 -5.08
C SER A 463 19.47 5.42 -5.22
N TRP A 464 18.34 4.79 -5.54
CA TRP A 464 18.29 3.34 -5.71
C TRP A 464 19.13 2.84 -6.89
N GLU A 465 19.07 3.50 -8.04
CA GLU A 465 19.94 3.18 -9.18
C GLU A 465 21.41 3.26 -8.80
N THR A 466 21.81 4.31 -8.08
CA THR A 466 23.18 4.49 -7.59
C THR A 466 23.61 3.35 -6.67
N LEU A 467 22.73 2.94 -5.75
CA LEU A 467 23.00 1.86 -4.80
C LEU A 467 23.08 0.49 -5.49
N LEU A 468 22.26 0.26 -6.52
CA LEU A 468 22.34 -0.95 -7.33
C LEU A 468 23.70 -1.02 -8.05
N GLU A 469 24.11 0.08 -8.69
CA GLU A 469 25.43 0.18 -9.34
C GLU A 469 26.59 0.02 -8.33
N TYR A 470 26.45 0.59 -7.12
CA TYR A 470 27.43 0.43 -6.04
C TYR A 470 27.62 -1.04 -5.65
N GLU A 471 26.52 -1.79 -5.44
CA GLU A 471 26.59 -3.21 -5.09
C GLU A 471 27.13 -4.07 -6.24
N GLU A 472 26.87 -3.71 -7.50
CA GLU A 472 27.48 -4.36 -8.66
C GLU A 472 29.00 -4.14 -8.72
N LYS A 473 29.46 -2.90 -8.54
CA LYS A 473 30.90 -2.59 -8.48
C LYS A 473 31.58 -3.24 -7.27
N LYS A 474 30.89 -3.37 -6.14
CA LYS A 474 31.43 -4.06 -4.96
C LYS A 474 31.72 -5.54 -5.22
N LYS A 475 30.90 -6.20 -6.06
CA LYS A 475 31.13 -7.60 -6.48
C LYS A 475 32.43 -7.76 -7.28
N THR A 476 32.88 -6.72 -7.99
CA THR A 476 34.14 -6.76 -8.76
C THR A 476 35.37 -6.48 -7.90
N LYS A 477 35.22 -6.44 -6.56
CA LYS A 477 36.27 -6.07 -5.58
C LYS A 477 36.88 -4.69 -5.82
N ALA A 478 36.14 -3.78 -6.46
CA ALA A 478 36.57 -2.39 -6.57
C ALA A 478 36.74 -1.77 -5.18
N ALA A 479 37.82 -1.01 -4.97
CA ALA A 479 37.95 -0.15 -3.80
C ALA A 479 36.93 0.99 -3.94
N LEU A 480 35.83 0.91 -3.21
CA LEU A 480 34.78 1.91 -3.19
C LEU A 480 34.79 2.66 -1.86
N PRO A 481 34.44 3.96 -1.86
CA PRO A 481 34.20 4.69 -0.62
C PRO A 481 33.00 4.08 0.13
N ASP A 482 32.75 4.54 1.36
CA ASP A 482 31.55 4.16 2.09
C ASP A 482 30.29 4.46 1.26
N ARG A 483 29.25 3.65 1.45
CA ARG A 483 28.01 3.72 0.67
C ARG A 483 27.37 5.12 0.69
N GLU A 484 27.37 5.80 1.83
CA GLU A 484 26.79 7.15 1.92
C GLU A 484 27.63 8.18 1.18
N ASP A 485 28.95 8.08 1.29
CA ASP A 485 29.88 8.97 0.58
C ASP A 485 29.79 8.74 -0.94
N TYR A 486 29.73 7.48 -1.37
CA TYR A 486 29.50 7.12 -2.77
C TYR A 486 28.21 7.76 -3.30
N LEU A 487 27.12 7.66 -2.54
CA LEU A 487 25.81 8.21 -2.91
C LEU A 487 25.84 9.74 -3.00
N ARG A 488 26.44 10.43 -2.02
CA ARG A 488 26.54 11.91 -1.98
C ARG A 488 27.35 12.47 -3.15
N ASN A 489 28.35 11.71 -3.62
CA ASN A 489 29.28 12.14 -4.65
C ASN A 489 28.85 11.78 -6.09
N GLN A 490 27.59 11.38 -6.32
CA GLN A 490 27.10 11.14 -7.68
C GLN A 490 26.49 12.41 -8.33
N PRO A 491 26.84 12.72 -9.59
CA PRO A 491 26.22 13.80 -10.36
C PRO A 491 24.68 13.72 -10.39
N ARG A 492 24.10 12.53 -10.63
CA ARG A 492 22.63 12.36 -10.63
C ARG A 492 21.98 12.75 -9.31
N MET A 493 22.65 12.54 -8.18
CA MET A 493 22.14 12.88 -6.85
C MET A 493 22.21 14.39 -6.58
N LEU A 494 23.22 15.06 -7.12
CA LEU A 494 23.33 16.52 -7.07
C LEU A 494 22.27 17.18 -7.95
N PHE A 495 22.21 16.84 -9.25
CA PHE A 495 21.28 17.44 -10.19
C PHE A 495 19.82 17.08 -9.89
N GLY A 496 19.55 15.84 -9.46
CA GLY A 496 18.21 15.44 -9.02
C GLY A 496 17.78 16.27 -7.81
N GLY A 497 18.69 16.48 -6.86
CA GLY A 497 18.47 17.35 -5.71
C GLY A 497 18.11 18.77 -6.14
N MET A 498 18.82 19.33 -7.12
CA MET A 498 18.50 20.64 -7.70
C MET A 498 17.07 20.66 -8.29
N ALA A 499 16.72 19.73 -9.18
CA ALA A 499 15.36 19.64 -9.74
C ALA A 499 14.28 19.54 -8.65
N SER A 500 14.53 18.78 -7.57
CA SER A 500 13.55 18.61 -6.48
C SER A 500 13.24 19.91 -5.71
N LYS A 501 14.12 20.91 -5.77
CA LYS A 501 13.93 22.23 -5.13
C LYS A 501 13.18 23.22 -6.01
N TYR A 502 12.86 22.86 -7.25
CA TYR A 502 12.17 23.76 -8.16
C TYR A 502 10.82 24.19 -7.60
N ASN A 503 10.62 25.50 -7.51
CA ASN A 503 9.39 26.13 -7.04
C ASN A 503 8.64 26.76 -8.23
N PRO A 504 7.54 26.13 -8.70
CA PRO A 504 6.75 26.64 -9.82
C PRO A 504 6.26 28.08 -9.63
N LEU A 505 5.96 28.49 -8.39
CA LEU A 505 5.45 29.82 -8.09
C LEU A 505 6.52 30.90 -8.25
N LYS A 506 7.77 30.61 -7.85
CA LYS A 506 8.90 31.53 -8.03
C LYS A 506 9.46 31.51 -9.44
N ALA A 507 9.31 30.40 -10.15
CA ALA A 507 9.79 30.25 -11.51
C ALA A 507 9.02 31.10 -12.53
N GLY A 508 7.74 31.40 -12.27
CA GLY A 508 6.92 32.24 -13.17
C GLY A 508 6.84 31.65 -14.59
N THR A 509 7.28 32.43 -15.58
CA THR A 509 7.28 32.03 -17.00
C THR A 509 8.62 31.46 -17.47
N LEU A 510 9.45 30.96 -16.54
CA LEU A 510 10.74 30.38 -16.87
C LEU A 510 10.57 29.17 -17.80
N GLN A 511 11.29 29.17 -18.91
CA GLN A 511 11.32 28.10 -19.90
C GLN A 511 12.69 28.05 -20.57
N GLY A 512 13.07 26.88 -21.08
CA GLY A 512 14.31 26.66 -21.81
C GLY A 512 15.05 25.41 -21.36
N VAL A 513 16.08 25.04 -22.11
CA VAL A 513 16.89 23.83 -21.86
C VAL A 513 18.28 24.24 -21.39
N LEU A 514 18.63 23.80 -20.18
CA LEU A 514 19.95 24.04 -19.57
C LEU A 514 20.78 22.75 -19.56
N GLN A 515 21.85 22.71 -20.35
CA GLN A 515 22.78 21.59 -20.40
C GLN A 515 23.94 21.78 -19.40
N PHE A 516 24.27 20.69 -18.70
CA PHE A 516 25.45 20.52 -17.88
C PHE A 516 26.37 19.44 -18.48
N GLU A 517 27.64 19.80 -18.64
CA GLU A 517 28.72 18.92 -19.07
C GLU A 517 29.81 18.93 -17.99
N ILE A 518 29.80 17.90 -17.13
CA ILE A 518 30.86 17.70 -16.13
C ILE A 518 32.06 17.06 -16.84
N ILE A 519 33.09 17.85 -17.14
CA ILE A 519 34.14 17.51 -18.11
C ILE A 519 35.13 16.44 -17.64
N ASP A 520 35.24 16.24 -16.33
CA ASP A 520 36.15 15.30 -15.67
C ASP A 520 35.44 14.02 -15.21
N ARG A 521 34.24 13.75 -15.76
CA ARG A 521 33.44 12.56 -15.43
C ARG A 521 32.74 11.95 -16.65
N ASP A 522 32.86 10.63 -16.78
CA ASP A 522 32.18 9.87 -17.83
C ASP A 522 30.64 9.92 -17.71
N ASP A 523 30.13 10.05 -16.49
CA ASP A 523 28.70 10.15 -16.21
C ASP A 523 28.20 11.59 -16.12
N GLY A 524 28.97 12.56 -16.64
CA GLY A 524 28.82 13.99 -16.41
C GLY A 524 27.76 14.75 -17.20
N GLN A 525 26.98 14.07 -18.05
CA GLN A 525 26.06 14.70 -18.99
C GLN A 525 24.63 14.74 -18.46
N TYR A 526 24.09 15.93 -18.22
CA TYR A 526 22.72 16.16 -17.73
C TYR A 526 22.11 17.41 -18.32
N PHE A 527 20.79 17.46 -18.46
CA PHE A 527 20.11 18.72 -18.78
C PHE A 527 18.79 18.88 -18.04
N PHE A 528 18.46 20.12 -17.72
CA PHE A 528 17.15 20.51 -17.23
C PHE A 528 16.30 21.00 -18.40
N ASP A 529 15.15 20.37 -18.58
CA ASP A 529 14.09 20.87 -19.45
C ASP A 529 13.10 21.67 -18.60
N LEU A 530 13.10 22.98 -18.79
CA LEU A 530 12.26 23.93 -18.08
C LEU A 530 11.07 24.27 -18.96
N SER A 531 9.88 23.97 -18.45
CA SER A 531 8.61 24.42 -19.03
C SER A 531 7.82 25.19 -17.97
N PRO A 532 6.82 26.00 -18.36
CA PRO A 532 6.04 26.78 -17.38
C PRO A 532 5.53 25.91 -16.23
N GLY A 533 6.02 26.18 -15.02
CA GLY A 533 5.67 25.46 -13.80
C GLY A 533 6.29 24.06 -13.62
N LYS A 534 7.20 23.60 -14.49
CA LYS A 534 7.86 22.29 -14.38
C LYS A 534 9.38 22.35 -14.63
N CYS A 535 10.09 21.44 -13.99
CA CYS A 535 11.52 21.22 -14.19
C CYS A 535 11.77 19.71 -14.28
N HIS A 536 12.24 19.24 -15.43
CA HIS A 536 12.56 17.84 -15.66
C HIS A 536 14.06 17.66 -15.82
N LEU A 537 14.68 16.86 -14.94
CA LEU A 537 16.06 16.44 -15.12
C LEU A 537 16.13 15.25 -16.08
N ASN A 538 17.00 15.35 -17.08
CA ASN A 538 17.31 14.30 -18.02
C ASN A 538 18.81 13.99 -18.01
N ARG A 539 19.15 12.76 -18.41
CA ARG A 539 20.53 12.27 -18.50
C ARG A 539 20.98 12.29 -19.96
N GLY A 540 22.24 12.61 -20.20
CA GLY A 540 22.80 12.74 -21.55
C GLY A 540 22.79 14.18 -22.06
N GLN A 541 22.92 14.30 -23.38
CA GLN A 541 23.01 15.58 -24.07
C GLN A 541 21.67 15.96 -24.70
N ALA A 542 21.22 17.19 -24.48
CA ALA A 542 20.04 17.73 -25.12
C ALA A 542 20.28 17.92 -26.62
N ALA A 543 19.25 17.64 -27.45
CA ALA A 543 19.31 17.89 -28.88
C ALA A 543 19.52 19.39 -29.21
N ARG A 544 18.98 20.27 -28.37
CA ARG A 544 19.20 21.71 -28.40
C ARG A 544 19.21 22.22 -26.96
N ALA A 545 20.17 23.08 -26.64
CA ALA A 545 20.28 23.74 -25.34
C ALA A 545 20.29 25.26 -25.54
N ASP A 546 19.53 25.97 -24.72
CA ASP A 546 19.49 27.43 -24.71
C ASP A 546 20.65 28.02 -23.90
N LEU A 547 21.14 27.25 -22.92
CA LEU A 547 22.36 27.53 -22.17
C LEU A 547 23.12 26.22 -21.94
N LYS A 548 24.43 26.23 -22.16
CA LYS A 548 25.36 25.13 -21.87
C LYS A 548 26.36 25.55 -20.82
N ILE A 549 26.60 24.68 -19.84
CA ILE A 549 27.58 24.87 -18.78
C ILE A 549 28.58 23.72 -18.83
N LYS A 550 29.86 24.05 -19.04
CA LYS A 550 30.97 23.09 -18.97
C LYS A 550 31.78 23.37 -17.72
N THR A 551 31.92 22.38 -16.84
CA THR A 551 32.51 22.61 -15.51
C THR A 551 33.18 21.35 -14.97
N PRO A 552 34.31 21.47 -14.25
CA PRO A 552 34.83 20.36 -13.44
C PRO A 552 33.87 20.01 -12.29
N TRP A 553 33.86 18.75 -11.87
CA TRP A 553 32.96 18.24 -10.84
C TRP A 553 33.06 18.99 -9.51
N GLU A 554 34.28 19.19 -9.02
CA GLU A 554 34.51 19.84 -7.74
C GLU A 554 34.14 21.33 -7.75
N VAL A 555 34.26 21.99 -8.90
CA VAL A 555 33.80 23.38 -9.07
C VAL A 555 32.28 23.45 -8.91
N TRP A 556 31.54 22.57 -9.60
CA TRP A 556 30.07 22.58 -9.50
C TRP A 556 29.56 22.16 -8.12
N ARG A 557 30.24 21.23 -7.45
CA ARG A 557 29.96 20.89 -6.05
C ARG A 557 30.15 22.08 -5.11
N ALA A 558 31.24 22.84 -5.28
CA ALA A 558 31.49 24.04 -4.49
C ALA A 558 30.40 25.11 -4.73
N ILE A 559 29.95 25.27 -5.98
CA ILE A 559 28.83 26.16 -6.31
C ILE A 559 27.52 25.68 -5.66
N SER A 560 27.21 24.38 -5.78
CA SER A 560 25.97 23.79 -5.28
C SER A 560 25.86 23.81 -3.76
N SER A 561 26.99 23.68 -3.05
CA SER A 561 27.08 23.79 -1.58
C SER A 561 27.14 25.23 -1.07
N GLY A 562 27.34 26.20 -1.96
CA GLY A 562 27.50 27.62 -1.60
C GLY A 562 28.91 28.00 -1.11
N ALA A 563 29.88 27.10 -1.21
CA ALA A 563 31.28 27.38 -0.86
C ALA A 563 31.92 28.43 -1.78
N ILE A 564 31.46 28.54 -3.02
CA ILE A 564 31.79 29.61 -3.96
C ILE A 564 30.52 30.04 -4.71
N SER A 565 30.38 31.32 -5.01
CA SER A 565 29.24 31.75 -5.84
C SER A 565 29.48 31.36 -7.31
N GLY A 566 28.40 31.02 -8.04
CA GLY A 566 28.51 30.75 -9.48
C GLY A 566 29.11 31.93 -10.25
N THR A 567 28.74 33.16 -9.90
CA THR A 567 29.31 34.37 -10.54
C THR A 567 30.81 34.50 -10.32
N GLU A 568 31.28 34.28 -9.08
CA GLU A 568 32.71 34.31 -8.75
C GLU A 568 33.48 33.20 -9.47
N ALA A 569 32.94 31.98 -9.50
CA ALA A 569 33.57 30.85 -10.21
C ALA A 569 33.67 31.11 -11.73
N PHE A 570 32.65 31.73 -12.32
CA PHE A 570 32.67 32.14 -13.72
C PHE A 570 33.72 33.22 -14.01
N GLN A 571 33.78 34.26 -13.17
CA GLN A 571 34.76 35.36 -13.31
C GLN A 571 36.20 34.88 -13.17
N LYS A 572 36.44 33.87 -12.31
CA LYS A 572 37.75 33.21 -12.15
C LYS A 572 38.07 32.22 -13.26
N GLY A 573 37.18 32.01 -14.23
CA GLY A 573 37.36 31.07 -15.33
C GLY A 573 37.34 29.59 -14.89
N LEU A 574 36.70 29.28 -13.77
CA LEU A 574 36.63 27.91 -13.23
C LEU A 574 35.59 27.03 -13.96
N TYR A 575 34.69 27.65 -14.72
CA TYR A 575 33.77 26.97 -15.62
C TYR A 575 33.39 27.88 -16.80
N GLU A 576 32.90 27.27 -17.86
CA GLU A 576 32.45 27.96 -19.08
C GLU A 576 30.92 27.91 -19.20
N ALA A 577 30.33 28.99 -19.70
CA ALA A 577 28.90 29.09 -19.99
C ALA A 577 28.68 29.73 -21.36
N GLU A 578 27.87 29.08 -22.20
CA GLU A 578 27.58 29.50 -23.58
C GLU A 578 26.07 29.51 -23.83
N GLY A 579 25.51 30.62 -24.31
CA GLY A 579 24.08 30.79 -24.58
C GLY A 579 23.42 31.87 -23.70
N ASP A 580 22.14 31.67 -23.34
CA ASP A 580 21.38 32.62 -22.51
C ASP A 580 21.79 32.56 -21.04
N LEU A 581 22.78 33.36 -20.66
CA LEU A 581 23.24 33.50 -19.27
C LEU A 581 22.14 34.00 -18.31
N GLY A 582 21.10 34.67 -18.82
CA GLY A 582 19.95 35.10 -18.04
C GLY A 582 19.15 33.92 -17.46
N LEU A 583 19.20 32.76 -18.13
CA LEU A 583 18.56 31.53 -17.67
C LEU A 583 19.17 31.03 -16.34
N LEU A 584 20.48 31.16 -16.15
CA LEU A 584 21.18 30.72 -14.95
C LEU A 584 20.75 31.51 -13.71
N LEU A 585 20.62 32.84 -13.85
CA LEU A 585 20.19 33.73 -12.77
C LEU A 585 18.74 33.45 -12.35
N LYS A 586 17.85 33.28 -13.33
CA LYS A 586 16.44 32.96 -13.10
C LYS A 586 16.26 31.57 -12.47
N MET A 587 17.06 30.60 -12.90
CA MET A 587 17.03 29.25 -12.32
C MET A 587 17.41 29.27 -10.83
N ARG A 588 18.41 30.04 -10.42
CA ARG A 588 18.76 30.17 -8.99
C ARG A 588 17.56 30.66 -8.16
N ALA A 589 16.84 31.68 -8.63
CA ALA A 589 15.66 32.19 -7.94
C ALA A 589 14.52 31.15 -7.87
N ALA A 590 14.38 30.31 -8.90
CA ALA A 590 13.40 29.23 -8.94
C ALA A 590 13.76 28.02 -8.04
N MET A 591 15.02 27.90 -7.60
CA MET A 591 15.53 26.78 -6.80
C MET A 591 15.78 27.14 -5.31
N GLN A 592 15.54 28.40 -4.92
CA GLN A 592 15.51 28.90 -3.54
C GLN A 592 14.07 28.90 -3.02
#